data_AF-A0AB73TK53-F1
#
_entry.id   AF-A0AB73TK53-F1
#
_cell.length_a   1.000
_cell.length_b   1.000
_cell.length_c   1.000
_cell.angle_alpha   90.00
_cell.angle_beta   90.00
_cell.angle_gamma   90.00
#
_symmetry.space_group_name_H-M   'P 1'
#
loop_
_entity.id
_entity.type
_entity.pdbx_description
1 polymer ?
#
loop_
_entity_poly.entity_id
_entity_poly.type
_entity_poly.pdbx_seq_one_letter_code
_entity_poly.pdbx_strand_id
1 'polypeptide(L)'
;AQSGYSDYKPLNYSYKAFLNRDEFTETMQKAEMVITHGGTGAIIGAVKKGKRVIAVPRLAKYGEHVDDHQLQLIRQFDEMNIIYPCYELENLEDAVKETRVRMFNKYVSNTETIINSIEVLIEKI
;
A
#
# COMPACT_ATOMS: atom_id res chain seq x y z
N ALA A 1 10.17 -11.72 1.46
CA ALA A 1 9.92 -10.27 1.65
C ALA A 1 10.98 -9.45 0.92
N GLN A 2 10.71 -8.17 0.67
CA GLN A 2 11.72 -7.21 0.21
C GLN A 2 12.13 -6.30 1.38
N SER A 3 13.41 -6.23 1.73
CA SER A 3 13.90 -5.46 2.89
C SER A 3 14.37 -4.04 2.54
N GLY A 4 14.64 -3.75 1.28
CA GLY A 4 15.19 -2.46 0.85
C GLY A 4 16.56 -2.19 1.47
N TYR A 5 16.79 -0.93 1.85
CA TYR A 5 18.00 -0.45 2.51
C TYR A 5 18.02 -0.68 4.03
N SER A 6 17.29 -1.69 4.52
CA SER A 6 17.26 -1.99 5.96
C SER A 6 18.53 -2.73 6.39
N ASP A 7 19.10 -2.30 7.52
CA ASP A 7 20.20 -3.02 8.19
C ASP A 7 19.71 -4.26 8.96
N TYR A 8 18.40 -4.37 9.17
CA TYR A 8 17.79 -5.52 9.81
C TYR A 8 17.70 -6.70 8.83
N LYS A 9 18.15 -7.88 9.28
CA LYS A 9 18.10 -9.13 8.53
C LYS A 9 17.03 -10.05 9.12
N PRO A 10 15.94 -10.31 8.39
CA PRO A 10 14.93 -11.27 8.82
C PRO A 10 15.50 -12.65 9.15
N LEU A 11 15.10 -13.20 10.30
CA LEU A 11 15.57 -14.49 10.80
C LEU A 11 14.63 -15.65 10.43
N ASN A 12 13.32 -15.36 10.37
CA ASN A 12 12.26 -16.39 10.32
C ASN A 12 11.61 -16.52 8.93
N TYR A 13 12.06 -15.77 7.94
CA TYR A 13 11.50 -15.83 6.59
C TYR A 13 12.51 -15.40 5.52
N SER A 14 12.35 -15.93 4.31
CA SER A 14 13.18 -15.58 3.16
C SER A 14 12.99 -14.12 2.77
N TYR A 15 14.09 -13.42 2.54
CA TYR A 15 14.09 -12.03 2.11
C TYR A 15 15.14 -11.77 1.03
N LYS A 16 14.92 -10.70 0.27
CA LYS A 16 15.88 -10.14 -0.69
C LYS A 16 15.90 -8.63 -0.48
N ALA A 17 17.07 -8.00 -0.59
CA ALA A 17 17.17 -6.55 -0.45
C ALA A 17 16.27 -5.83 -1.47
N PHE A 18 16.41 -6.22 -2.74
CA PHE A 18 15.59 -5.71 -3.83
C PHE A 18 15.16 -6.87 -4.72
N LEU A 19 13.85 -7.04 -4.87
CA LEU A 19 13.28 -7.90 -5.90
C LEU A 19 13.34 -7.14 -7.22
N ASN A 20 13.66 -7.83 -8.30
CA ASN A 20 13.44 -7.26 -9.63
C ASN A 20 11.92 -7.21 -9.93
N ARG A 21 11.56 -6.62 -11.06
CA ARG A 21 10.16 -6.41 -11.44
C ARG A 21 9.34 -7.71 -11.51
N ASP A 22 9.93 -8.76 -12.07
CA ASP A 22 9.25 -10.03 -12.28
C ASP A 22 9.08 -10.77 -10.95
N GLU A 23 10.15 -10.84 -10.16
CA GLU A 23 10.14 -11.41 -8.80
C GLU A 23 9.12 -10.70 -7.90
N PHE A 24 9.06 -9.36 -7.95
CA PHE A 24 8.10 -8.57 -7.19
C PHE A 24 6.67 -8.89 -7.62
N THR A 25 6.43 -8.96 -8.94
CA THR A 25 5.11 -9.23 -9.51
C THR A 25 4.64 -10.64 -9.15
N GLU A 26 5.50 -11.63 -9.25
CA GLU A 26 5.22 -13.02 -8.89
C GLU A 26 4.95 -13.16 -7.39
N THR A 27 5.80 -12.54 -6.55
CA THR A 27 5.62 -12.54 -5.09
C THR A 27 4.29 -11.89 -4.71
N MET A 28 3.97 -10.74 -5.31
CA MET A 28 2.71 -10.04 -5.11
C MET A 28 1.51 -10.89 -5.53
N GLN A 29 1.61 -11.63 -6.65
CA GLN A 29 0.53 -12.49 -7.13
C GLN A 29 0.26 -13.66 -6.19
N LYS A 30 1.31 -14.27 -5.61
CA LYS A 30 1.21 -15.37 -4.64
C LYS A 30 0.74 -14.92 -3.25
N ALA A 31 0.95 -13.65 -2.90
CA ALA A 31 0.54 -13.13 -1.60
C ALA A 31 -1.00 -13.08 -1.46
N GLU A 32 -1.51 -13.43 -0.27
CA GLU A 32 -2.91 -13.16 0.11
C GLU A 32 -3.05 -11.77 0.75
N MET A 33 -2.04 -11.38 1.52
CA MET A 33 -1.95 -10.14 2.28
C MET A 33 -0.60 -9.48 2.04
N VAL A 34 -0.60 -8.15 1.99
CA VAL A 34 0.58 -7.32 1.79
C VAL A 34 0.69 -6.35 2.95
N ILE A 35 1.80 -6.42 3.68
CA ILE A 35 2.14 -5.44 4.71
C ILE A 35 3.19 -4.51 4.10
N THR A 36 2.91 -3.21 4.06
CA THR A 36 3.81 -2.27 3.40
C THR A 36 3.75 -0.89 4.03
N HIS A 37 4.92 -0.28 4.23
CA HIS A 37 5.04 1.16 4.46
C HIS A 37 5.14 1.96 3.15
N GLY A 38 5.22 1.24 2.02
CA GLY A 38 5.60 1.76 0.72
C GLY A 38 4.69 2.86 0.21
N GLY A 39 5.22 3.64 -0.71
CA GLY A 39 4.48 4.74 -1.33
C GLY A 39 3.22 4.28 -2.07
N THR A 40 2.42 5.25 -2.47
CA THR A 40 1.11 5.10 -3.14
C THR A 40 1.08 3.98 -4.19
N GLY A 41 2.13 3.85 -5.01
CA GLY A 41 2.19 2.84 -6.08
C GLY A 41 2.18 1.39 -5.58
N ALA A 42 2.86 1.09 -4.48
CA ALA A 42 2.89 -0.27 -3.93
C ALA A 42 1.52 -0.65 -3.33
N ILE A 43 0.90 0.29 -2.61
CA ILE A 43 -0.44 0.12 -2.04
C ILE A 43 -1.46 -0.10 -3.16
N ILE A 44 -1.56 0.83 -4.11
CA ILE A 44 -2.50 0.73 -5.24
C ILE A 44 -2.25 -0.52 -6.08
N GLY A 45 -0.99 -0.88 -6.33
CA GLY A 45 -0.63 -2.09 -7.07
C GLY A 45 -1.14 -3.36 -6.39
N ALA A 46 -1.05 -3.44 -5.07
CA ALA A 46 -1.57 -4.56 -4.28
C ALA A 46 -3.11 -4.59 -4.28
N VAL A 47 -3.76 -3.45 -4.02
CA VAL A 47 -5.23 -3.36 -3.99
C VAL A 47 -5.83 -3.68 -5.38
N LYS A 48 -5.24 -3.18 -6.48
CA LYS A 48 -5.66 -3.53 -7.85
C LYS A 48 -5.58 -5.03 -8.16
N LYS A 49 -4.67 -5.74 -7.50
CA LYS A 49 -4.54 -7.21 -7.59
C LYS A 49 -5.45 -7.95 -6.62
N GLY A 50 -6.38 -7.25 -5.95
CA GLY A 50 -7.33 -7.81 -5.00
C GLY A 50 -6.69 -8.29 -3.71
N LYS A 51 -5.50 -7.77 -3.37
CA LYS A 51 -4.77 -8.19 -2.17
C LYS A 51 -5.27 -7.42 -0.96
N ARG A 52 -5.31 -8.09 0.19
CA ARG A 52 -5.55 -7.44 1.48
C ARG A 52 -4.31 -6.64 1.84
N VAL A 53 -4.45 -5.35 2.13
CA VAL A 53 -3.29 -4.48 2.39
C VAL A 53 -3.34 -3.95 3.80
N ILE A 54 -2.24 -4.13 4.53
CA ILE A 54 -1.95 -3.43 5.79
C ILE A 54 -0.94 -2.33 5.48
N ALA A 55 -1.35 -1.08 5.60
CA ALA A 55 -0.50 0.07 5.34
C ALA A 55 0.10 0.60 6.66
N VAL A 56 1.42 0.65 6.74
CA VAL A 56 2.15 1.16 7.91
C VAL A 56 2.75 2.53 7.55
N PRO A 57 2.08 3.67 7.84
CA PRO A 57 2.60 4.98 7.49
C PRO A 57 3.96 5.25 8.15
N ARG A 58 4.84 5.95 7.44
CA ARG A 58 6.00 6.59 8.09
C ARG A 58 5.50 7.76 8.91
N LEU A 59 5.91 7.85 10.17
CA LEU A 59 5.45 8.91 11.06
C LEU A 59 6.57 9.91 11.34
N ALA A 60 6.24 11.20 11.31
CA ALA A 60 7.18 12.29 11.58
C ALA A 60 7.82 12.17 12.98
N LYS A 61 7.09 11.60 13.96
CA LYS A 61 7.59 11.36 15.32
C LYS A 61 8.82 10.44 15.38
N TYR A 62 9.08 9.65 14.34
CA TYR A 62 10.26 8.79 14.21
C TYR A 62 11.37 9.42 13.34
N GLY A 63 11.19 10.68 12.89
CA GLY A 63 12.14 11.36 12.00
C GLY A 63 12.18 10.80 10.58
N GLU A 64 11.24 9.93 10.22
CA GLU A 64 11.23 9.23 8.92
C GLU A 64 10.64 10.07 7.77
N HIS A 65 9.89 11.13 8.09
CA HIS A 65 9.17 11.91 7.10
C HIS A 65 8.95 13.37 7.50
N VAL A 66 8.85 14.24 6.48
CA VAL A 66 8.75 15.71 6.62
C VAL A 66 7.31 16.19 6.37
N ASP A 67 6.43 15.39 5.73
CA ASP A 67 5.13 15.85 5.23
C ASP A 67 3.98 14.84 5.44
N ASP A 68 2.76 15.33 5.65
CA ASP A 68 1.60 14.52 6.08
C ASP A 68 0.78 13.93 4.91
N HIS A 69 1.19 14.16 3.67
CA HIS A 69 0.46 13.69 2.49
C HIS A 69 0.31 12.16 2.42
N GLN A 70 1.28 11.40 2.94
CA GLN A 70 1.15 9.94 2.99
C GLN A 70 0.04 9.50 3.97
N LEU A 71 -0.11 10.20 5.11
CA LEU A 71 -1.20 9.93 6.05
C LEU A 71 -2.56 10.28 5.45
N GLN A 72 -2.66 11.42 4.75
CA GLN A 72 -3.91 11.81 4.07
C GLN A 72 -4.38 10.72 3.10
N LEU A 73 -3.46 10.18 2.30
CA LEU A 73 -3.77 9.12 1.35
C LEU A 73 -4.19 7.82 2.04
N ILE A 74 -3.49 7.43 3.10
CA ILE A 74 -3.83 6.22 3.87
C ILE A 74 -5.21 6.36 4.51
N ARG A 75 -5.55 7.55 5.04
CA ARG A 75 -6.89 7.84 5.56
C ARG A 75 -7.96 7.71 4.47
N GLN A 76 -7.73 8.28 3.30
CA GLN A 76 -8.68 8.16 2.18
C GLN A 76 -8.88 6.69 1.76
N PHE A 77 -7.82 5.89 1.69
CA PHE A 77 -7.94 4.47 1.35
C PHE A 77 -8.63 3.63 2.45
N ASP A 78 -8.47 4.00 3.71
CA ASP A 78 -9.22 3.39 4.83
C ASP A 78 -10.70 3.77 4.77
N GLU A 79 -11.04 5.04 4.51
CA GLU A 79 -12.41 5.51 4.30
C GLU A 79 -13.09 4.79 3.13
N MET A 80 -12.35 4.52 2.06
CA MET A 80 -12.82 3.68 0.94
C MET A 80 -12.93 2.19 1.29
N ASN A 81 -12.48 1.78 2.48
CA ASN A 81 -12.41 0.39 2.96
C ASN A 81 -11.67 -0.53 1.97
N ILE A 82 -10.57 -0.06 1.39
CA ILE A 82 -9.74 -0.84 0.46
C ILE A 82 -8.40 -1.30 1.07
N ILE A 83 -8.02 -0.74 2.22
CA ILE A 83 -6.84 -1.13 3.01
C ILE A 83 -7.18 -1.12 4.50
N TYR A 84 -6.26 -1.63 5.33
CA TYR A 84 -6.26 -1.48 6.78
C TYR A 84 -5.03 -0.66 7.22
N PRO A 85 -5.19 0.52 7.85
CA PRO A 85 -4.06 1.28 8.35
C PRO A 85 -3.56 0.76 9.70
N CYS A 86 -2.24 0.65 9.85
CA CYS A 86 -1.57 0.28 11.10
C CYS A 86 -0.61 1.41 11.51
N TYR A 87 -1.13 2.38 12.26
CA TYR A 87 -0.37 3.57 12.66
C TYR A 87 0.74 3.30 13.69
N GLU A 88 0.51 2.33 14.57
CA GLU A 88 1.45 1.94 15.63
C GLU A 88 1.83 0.48 15.43
N LEU A 89 3.13 0.17 15.49
CA LEU A 89 3.65 -1.17 15.21
C LEU A 89 3.24 -2.20 16.26
N GLU A 90 2.98 -1.74 17.48
CA GLU A 90 2.47 -2.54 18.59
C GLU A 90 1.12 -3.19 18.23
N ASN A 91 0.35 -2.55 17.35
CA ASN A 91 -0.96 -3.03 16.90
C ASN A 91 -0.89 -3.92 15.64
N LEU A 92 0.31 -4.22 15.13
CA LEU A 92 0.46 -4.96 13.87
C LEU A 92 -0.13 -6.37 13.96
N GLU A 93 -0.02 -7.03 15.11
CA GLU A 93 -0.60 -8.36 15.31
C GLU A 93 -2.13 -8.32 15.15
N ASP A 94 -2.78 -7.34 15.77
CA ASP A 94 -4.22 -7.16 15.69
C ASP A 94 -4.65 -6.72 14.29
N ALA A 95 -3.88 -5.84 13.64
CA ALA A 95 -4.11 -5.47 12.24
C ALA A 95 -4.10 -6.70 11.31
N VAL A 96 -3.19 -7.66 11.55
CA VAL A 96 -3.15 -8.93 10.80
C VAL A 96 -4.39 -9.78 11.06
N LYS A 97 -4.84 -9.90 12.30
CA LYS A 97 -6.05 -10.67 12.65
C LYS A 97 -7.30 -10.05 12.02
N GLU A 98 -7.50 -8.75 12.19
CA GLU A 98 -8.63 -8.01 11.64
C GLU A 98 -8.68 -8.08 10.11
N THR A 99 -7.54 -7.89 9.45
CA THR A 99 -7.45 -7.92 7.99
C THR A 99 -7.78 -9.30 7.40
N ARG A 100 -7.61 -10.40 8.15
CA ARG A 100 -7.99 -11.76 7.69
C ARG A 100 -9.49 -11.98 7.62
N VAL A 101 -10.25 -11.33 8.50
CA VAL A 101 -11.70 -11.51 8.62
C VAL A 101 -12.49 -10.38 7.97
N ARG A 102 -11.90 -9.19 7.83
CA ARG A 102 -12.53 -8.02 7.20
C ARG A 102 -12.73 -8.23 5.70
N MET A 103 -13.87 -7.76 5.20
CA MET A 103 -14.13 -7.64 3.77
C MET A 103 -13.74 -6.24 3.29
N PHE A 104 -12.89 -6.19 2.26
CA PHE A 104 -12.47 -4.95 1.62
C PHE A 104 -13.23 -4.72 0.33
N ASN A 105 -13.47 -3.44 0.03
CA ASN A 105 -14.03 -3.02 -1.25
C ASN A 105 -12.99 -3.25 -2.36
N LYS A 106 -13.48 -3.41 -3.59
CA LYS A 106 -12.60 -3.42 -4.76
C LYS A 106 -12.22 -1.99 -5.11
N TYR A 107 -10.94 -1.77 -5.41
CA TYR A 107 -10.52 -0.50 -5.98
C TYR A 107 -11.04 -0.35 -7.40
N VAL A 108 -11.70 0.77 -7.68
CA VAL A 108 -12.16 1.17 -9.00
C VAL A 108 -11.38 2.40 -9.43
N SER A 109 -10.76 2.33 -10.61
CA SER A 109 -9.94 3.43 -11.13
C SER A 109 -10.83 4.48 -11.81
N ASN A 110 -10.62 5.76 -11.51
CA ASN A 110 -11.35 6.86 -12.17
C ASN A 110 -10.65 7.37 -13.45
N THR A 111 -9.86 6.50 -14.10
CA THR A 111 -8.95 6.89 -15.20
C THR A 111 -9.70 7.48 -16.38
N GLU A 112 -10.80 6.86 -16.80
CA GLU A 112 -11.61 7.32 -17.93
C GLU A 112 -12.21 8.70 -17.67
N THR A 113 -12.74 8.94 -16.46
CA THR A 113 -13.28 10.25 -16.08
C THR A 113 -12.21 11.34 -16.12
N ILE A 114 -10.98 11.03 -15.71
CA ILE A 114 -9.86 11.97 -15.79
C ILE A 114 -9.49 12.25 -17.25
N ILE A 115 -9.40 11.22 -18.09
CA ILE A 115 -9.12 11.38 -19.54
C ILE A 115 -10.17 12.31 -20.16
N ASN A 116 -11.45 12.01 -19.97
CA ASN A 116 -12.55 12.83 -20.52
C ASN A 116 -12.49 14.28 -20.00
N SER A 117 -12.15 14.49 -18.73
CA SER A 117 -12.02 15.83 -18.15
C SER A 117 -10.87 16.63 -18.79
N ILE A 118 -9.76 15.96 -19.11
CA ILE A 118 -8.60 16.57 -19.78
C ILE A 118 -8.95 16.88 -21.24
N GLU A 119 -9.62 15.97 -21.96
CA GLU A 119 -10.07 16.20 -23.33
C GLU A 119 -10.99 17.43 -23.42
N VAL A 120 -11.99 17.52 -22.52
CA VAL A 120 -12.89 18.69 -22.43
C VAL A 120 -12.14 19.99 -22.14
N LEU A 121 -11.04 19.95 -21.38
CA LEU A 121 -10.22 21.14 -21.13
C LEU A 121 -9.41 21.55 -22.36
N ILE A 122 -8.88 20.58 -23.12
CA ILE A 122 -8.13 20.82 -24.34
C ILE A 122 -9.04 21.41 -25.43
N GLU A 123 -10.26 20.89 -25.58
CA GLU A 123 -11.24 21.40 -26.56
C GLU A 123 -11.73 22.83 -26.28
N LYS A 124 -11.53 23.35 -25.06
CA LYS A 124 -11.92 24.70 -24.64
C LYS A 124 -10.81 25.75 -24.80
N ILE A 125 -9.63 25.34 -25.26
CA ILE A 125 -8.49 26.21 -25.56
C ILE A 125 -8.46 26.48 -27.07
#